data_AF-A0A1Z1F9H5-F1
#
_entry.id   AF-A0A1Z1F9H5-F1
#
_cell.length_a   1.000
_cell.length_b   1.000
_cell.length_c   1.000
_cell.angle_alpha   90.00
_cell.angle_beta   90.00
_cell.angle_gamma   90.00
#
_symmetry.space_group_name_H-M   'P 1'
#
loop_
_entity.id
_entity.type
_entity.pdbx_description
1 polymer ?
#
loop_
_entity_poly.entity_id
_entity_poly.type
_entity_poly.pdbx_seq_one_letter_code
_entity_poly.pdbx_strand_id
1 'polypeptide(L)' 'MTIINAQADPLRSDEETLAAVLRRAGVPVEQRVFEGTTHEFFGMGKVVPAALQAEQYAVRRMQADLD' A
#
# COMPACT_ATOMS: atom_id res chain seq x y z
N MET A 1 -2.81 9.95 3.79
CA MET A 1 -3.36 8.60 3.48
C MET A 1 -2.27 7.77 2.83
N THR A 2 -2.13 6.51 3.25
CA THR A 2 -1.15 5.58 2.69
C THR A 2 -1.89 4.39 2.06
N ILE A 3 -1.59 4.08 0.80
CA ILE A 3 -2.16 2.97 0.03
C ILE A 3 -1.01 2.03 -0.39
N ILE A 4 -1.15 0.74 -0.08
CA ILE A 4 -0.19 -0.31 -0.41
C ILE A 4 -0.88 -1.25 -1.39
N ASN A 5 -0.30 -1.43 -2.57
CA ASN A 5 -0.87 -2.28 -3.62
C ASN A 5 0.02 -3.49 -3.87
N ALA A 6 -0.61 -4.62 -4.15
CA ALA A 6 0.06 -5.74 -4.80
C ALA A 6 0.09 -5.56 -6.32
N GLN A 7 1.14 -6.05 -6.97
CA GLN A 7 1.24 -5.95 -8.44
C GLN A 7 0.17 -6.79 -9.15
N ALA A 8 -0.03 -8.03 -8.68
CA ALA A 8 -1.00 -8.99 -9.19
C ALA A 8 -2.23 -9.06 -8.27
N ASP A 9 -2.88 -7.91 -8.07
CA ASP A 9 -4.12 -7.78 -7.31
C ASP A 9 -5.32 -7.59 -8.26
N PRO A 10 -6.38 -8.43 -8.19
CA PRO A 10 -7.60 -8.19 -8.96
C PRO A 10 -8.30 -6.88 -8.60
N LEU A 11 -8.02 -6.30 -7.42
CA LEU A 11 -8.58 -5.02 -6.96
C LEU A 11 -7.72 -3.81 -7.35
N ARG A 12 -6.61 -3.99 -8.06
CA ARG A 12 -5.63 -2.90 -8.30
C ARG A 12 -6.26 -1.65 -8.92
N SER A 13 -7.18 -1.82 -9.87
CA SER A 13 -7.89 -0.70 -10.50
C SER A 13 -8.78 0.08 -9.53
N ASP A 14 -9.36 -0.60 -8.55
CA ASP A 14 -10.22 0.04 -7.54
C ASP A 14 -9.36 0.89 -6.60
N GLU A 15 -8.18 0.39 -6.25
CA GLU A 15 -7.20 1.11 -5.43
C GLU A 15 -6.62 2.34 -6.17
N GLU A 16 -6.32 2.21 -7.47
CA GLU A 16 -5.92 3.32 -8.34
C GLU A 16 -7.04 4.38 -8.43
N THR A 17 -8.30 3.94 -8.53
CA THR A 17 -9.48 4.81 -8.54
C THR A 17 -9.64 5.55 -7.21
N LEU A 18 -9.53 4.84 -6.10
CA LEU A 18 -9.59 5.42 -4.75
C LEU A 18 -8.50 6.49 -4.56
N ALA A 19 -7.26 6.17 -4.95
CA ALA A 19 -6.14 7.09 -4.86
C ALA A 19 -6.39 8.36 -5.69
N ALA A 20 -6.93 8.22 -6.90
CA ALA A 20 -7.28 9.35 -7.76
C ALA A 20 -8.38 10.24 -7.16
N VAL A 21 -9.44 9.64 -6.59
CA VAL A 21 -10.54 10.38 -5.96
C VAL A 21 -10.06 11.13 -4.72
N LEU A 22 -9.27 10.49 -3.87
CA LEU A 22 -8.69 11.12 -2.67
C LEU A 22 -7.79 12.31 -3.03
N ARG A 23 -6.92 12.16 -4.03
CA ARG A 23 -6.08 13.26 -4.52
C ARG A 23 -6.93 14.42 -5.06
N ARG A 24 -8.00 14.15 -5.81
CA ARG A 24 -8.95 15.17 -6.31
C ARG A 24 -9.66 15.90 -5.17
N ALA A 25 -9.93 15.22 -4.06
CA ALA A 25 -10.50 15.80 -2.86
C ALA A 25 -9.48 16.59 -2.00
N GLY A 26 -8.23 16.73 -2.46
CA GLY A 26 -7.18 17.44 -1.74
C GLY A 26 -6.55 16.64 -0.59
N VAL A 27 -6.85 15.34 -0.47
CA VAL A 27 -6.22 14.47 0.52
C VAL A 27 -4.82 14.09 0.04
N PRO A 28 -3.75 14.29 0.85
CA PRO A 28 -2.43 13.78 0.52
C PRO A 28 -2.43 12.24 0.49
N VAL A 29 -2.03 11.67 -0.64
CA VAL A 29 -2.00 10.21 -0.86
C VAL A 29 -0.59 9.77 -1.24
N GLU A 30 0.00 8.95 -0.36
CA GLU A 30 1.18 8.16 -0.62
C GLU A 30 0.74 6.76 -1.08
N GLN A 31 1.10 6.38 -2.31
CA GLN A 31 0.70 5.10 -2.89
C GLN A 31 1.94 4.35 -3.37
N ARG A 32 2.04 3.05 -3.04
CA ARG A 32 3.16 2.21 -3.46
C ARG A 32 2.69 0.83 -3.91
N VAL A 33 3.16 0.43 -5.09
CA VAL A 33 3.02 -0.94 -5.60
C VAL A 33 4.22 -1.78 -5.17
N PHE A 34 3.97 -3.00 -4.70
CA PHE A 34 4.99 -4.00 -4.39
C PHE A 34 5.04 -5.04 -5.51
N GLU A 35 6.10 -4.98 -6.32
CA GLU A 35 6.31 -5.88 -7.46
C GLU A 35 6.40 -7.36 -7.04
N GLY A 36 5.88 -8.26 -7.88
CA GLY A 36 5.92 -9.71 -7.66
C GLY A 36 4.98 -10.24 -6.56
N THR A 37 4.10 -9.38 -6.02
CA THR A 37 3.16 -9.76 -4.94
C THR A 37 1.76 -10.00 -5.49
N THR A 38 1.02 -10.91 -4.84
CA THR A 38 -0.40 -11.17 -5.09
C THR A 38 -1.27 -10.48 -4.05
N HIS A 39 -2.58 -10.47 -4.31
CA HIS A 39 -3.57 -10.21 -3.27
C HIS A 39 -3.27 -11.03 -2.00
N GLU A 40 -3.52 -10.44 -0.82
CA GLU A 40 -3.23 -11.00 0.52
C GLU A 40 -1.75 -11.18 0.92
N PHE A 41 -0.77 -10.68 0.14
CA PHE A 41 0.65 -10.86 0.53
C PHE A 41 1.00 -10.20 1.88
N PHE A 42 0.28 -9.14 2.29
CA PHE A 42 0.70 -8.25 3.37
C PHE A 42 0.91 -8.96 4.71
N GLY A 43 0.10 -9.96 5.05
CA GLY A 43 0.23 -10.72 6.31
C GLY A 43 1.33 -11.80 6.32
N MET A 44 2.10 -11.92 5.23
CA MET A 44 3.07 -13.00 5.05
C MET A 44 4.51 -12.61 5.41
N GLY A 45 4.74 -11.54 6.19
CA GLY A 45 6.08 -11.01 6.49
C GLY A 45 7.09 -12.01 7.05
N LYS A 46 6.63 -13.12 7.65
CA LYS A 46 7.52 -14.20 8.14
C LYS A 46 8.20 -15.00 7.03
N VAL A 47 7.60 -15.07 5.83
CA VAL A 47 8.05 -15.96 4.74
C VAL A 47 8.15 -15.27 3.39
N VAL A 48 7.54 -14.09 3.22
CA VAL A 48 7.60 -13.28 1.99
C VAL A 48 8.36 -11.98 2.30
N PRO A 49 9.59 -11.79 1.78
CA PRO A 49 10.37 -10.57 2.05
C PRO A 49 9.68 -9.27 1.65
N ALA A 50 8.96 -9.26 0.53
CA ALA A 50 8.20 -8.10 0.08
C ALA A 50 7.08 -7.72 1.06
N ALA A 51 6.44 -8.71 1.71
CA ALA A 51 5.43 -8.47 2.74
C ALA A 51 6.05 -7.78 3.96
N LEU A 52 7.19 -8.28 4.45
CA LEU A 52 7.90 -7.65 5.56
C LEU A 52 8.30 -6.21 5.24
N GLN A 53 8.75 -5.94 4.01
CA GLN A 53 9.06 -4.58 3.56
C GLN A 53 7.82 -3.68 3.51
N ALA A 54 6.67 -4.22 3.12
CA ALA A 54 5.39 -3.52 3.10
C ALA A 54 4.89 -3.20 4.52
N GLU A 55 4.95 -4.16 5.45
CA GLU A 55 4.63 -3.97 6.86
C GLU A 55 5.49 -2.86 7.47
N GLN A 56 6.82 -2.92 7.27
CA GLN A 56 7.75 -1.89 7.75
C GLN A 56 7.50 -0.53 7.10
N TYR A 57 7.14 -0.49 5.82
CA TYR A 57 6.76 0.74 5.14
C TYR A 57 5.48 1.35 5.74
N ALA A 58 4.46 0.54 6.00
CA ALA A 58 3.22 0.97 6.64
C ALA A 58 3.49 1.58 8.03
N VAL A 59 4.30 0.92 8.86
CA VAL A 59 4.68 1.43 10.19
C VAL A 59 5.40 2.77 10.08
N ARG A 60 6.39 2.90 9.19
CA ARG A 60 7.12 4.17 9.01
C ARG A 60 6.19 5.30 8.56
N ARG A 61 5.25 5.02 7.65
CA ARG A 61 4.26 6.01 7.20
C ARG A 61 3.32 6.41 8.31
N MET A 62 2.84 5.45 9.10
CA MET A 62 1.98 5.71 10.26
C MET A 62 2.69 6.57 11.30
N GLN A 63 3.95 6.28 11.63
CA GLN A 63 4.74 7.09 12.56
C GLN A 63 4.90 8.53 12.07
N ALA A 64 5.29 8.71 10.81
CA ALA A 64 5.45 10.04 10.23
C ALA A 64 4.14 10.85 10.14
N ASP A 65 2.98 10.19 10.12
CA ASP A 65 1.67 10.86 10.11
C ASP A 65 1.15 11.18 11.54
N LEU A 66 1.81 10.66 12.59
CA LEU A 66 1.46 10.87 14.01
C LEU A 66 2.37 11.89 14.72
N ASP A 67 3.51 12.22 14.14
CA ASP A 67 4.43 13.28 14.59
C ASP A 67 3.97 14.66 14.07
#